data_AF-A0A352NAH9-F1
#
_entry.id   AF-A0A352NAH9-F1
#
_cell.length_a   1.000
_cell.length_b   1.000
_cell.length_c   1.000
_cell.angle_alpha   90.00
_cell.angle_beta   90.00
_cell.angle_gamma   90.00
#
_symmetry.space_group_name_H-M   'P 1'
#
loop_
_entity.id
_entity.type
_entity.pdbx_description
1 polymer ?
#
loop_
_entity_poly.entity_id
_entity_poly.type
_entity_poly.pdbx_seq_one_letter_code
_entity_poly.pdbx_strand_id
1 'polypeptide(L)'
;MAIGLSVLMFLMSGCVEKSEVPKATQALPTVPVPPTSEQSIKTDQKLRWAPPKIENPITIELGEGFTQNRLDVDKDYILKLPAKRKTGATVVVGGRNIVIMGGYITIPVMSDQKDDAYRRALYFAKTVGTVHVEGVLIDNSGNSDFDGICINAPEAIVQIQNCRIIGLTGFYTGFHSDIVQPWGGVKELRIDRLTGSTNYQGLQLEPGLGPIGSAEISHADFKFLPNSHQKTSYMIWLTKKDGSLAYPVSFEDVYVIPREGQTAGQTVWPHVEMPQAVAAVQNGKEVSWPALKIIKGLVTEGTPPGGEFVPEGVAGLNYHSPGYTSTK
;
A
#
# COMPACT_ATOMS: atom_id res chain seq x y z
N MET A 1 -28.99 -44.10 -41.04
CA MET A 1 -27.99 -43.04 -40.80
C MET A 1 -27.56 -43.15 -39.36
N ALA A 2 -26.42 -43.81 -39.12
CA ALA A 2 -25.81 -43.96 -37.81
C ALA A 2 -24.35 -43.51 -37.96
N ILE A 3 -23.97 -42.50 -37.19
CA ILE A 3 -22.65 -41.87 -37.22
C ILE A 3 -21.76 -42.65 -36.26
N GLY A 4 -20.66 -43.17 -36.79
CA GLY A 4 -19.67 -43.96 -36.07
C GLY A 4 -18.84 -43.12 -35.10
N LEU A 5 -18.72 -43.62 -33.88
CA LEU A 5 -17.81 -43.12 -32.86
C LEU A 5 -16.50 -43.92 -32.97
N SER A 6 -15.41 -43.26 -33.37
CA SER A 6 -14.08 -43.85 -33.43
C SER A 6 -13.43 -43.77 -32.05
N VAL A 7 -13.21 -44.95 -31.44
CA VAL A 7 -12.48 -45.11 -30.18
C VAL A 7 -11.00 -45.26 -30.53
N LEU A 8 -10.18 -44.27 -30.19
CA LEU A 8 -8.73 -44.35 -30.30
C LEU A 8 -8.17 -45.01 -29.03
N MET A 9 -7.64 -46.21 -29.23
CA MET A 9 -7.03 -47.08 -28.24
C MET A 9 -5.54 -46.70 -28.12
N PHE A 10 -5.11 -46.16 -26.97
CA PHE A 10 -3.69 -45.95 -26.68
C PHE A 10 -3.17 -47.05 -25.75
N LEU A 11 -2.21 -47.82 -26.25
CA LEU A 11 -1.42 -48.82 -25.55
C LEU A 11 -0.52 -48.13 -24.52
N MET A 12 -0.75 -48.39 -23.23
CA MET A 12 0.19 -48.10 -22.15
C MET A 12 1.14 -49.31 -22.00
N SER A 13 2.36 -49.16 -22.52
CA SER A 13 3.46 -50.11 -22.28
C SER A 13 4.15 -49.74 -20.97
N GLY A 14 4.28 -50.73 -20.08
CA GLY A 14 4.83 -50.57 -18.74
C GLY A 14 6.33 -50.28 -18.72
N CYS A 15 6.74 -49.48 -17.74
CA CYS A 15 8.09 -49.42 -17.22
C CYS A 15 8.02 -49.63 -15.71
N VAL A 16 8.59 -50.75 -15.25
CA VAL A 16 8.78 -51.09 -13.84
C VAL A 16 9.95 -50.26 -13.32
N GLU A 17 9.66 -49.31 -12.42
CA GLU A 17 10.68 -48.52 -11.74
C GLU A 17 11.07 -49.24 -10.44
N LYS A 18 12.38 -49.50 -10.27
CA LYS A 18 12.96 -50.16 -9.09
C LYS A 18 12.95 -49.18 -7.92
N SER A 19 12.40 -49.60 -6.78
CA SER A 19 12.48 -48.84 -5.54
C SER A 19 13.92 -48.86 -4.99
N GLU A 20 14.57 -47.70 -4.96
CA GLU A 20 15.80 -47.50 -4.19
C GLU A 20 15.47 -47.09 -2.75
N VAL A 21 16.21 -47.69 -1.81
CA VAL A 21 16.11 -47.45 -0.36
C VAL A 21 16.65 -46.05 -0.03
N PRO A 22 15.97 -45.25 0.81
CA PRO A 22 16.43 -43.91 1.14
C PRO A 22 17.71 -43.94 1.98
N LYS A 23 18.75 -43.28 1.49
CA LYS A 23 20.03 -43.04 2.17
C LYS A 23 19.84 -41.99 3.27
N ALA A 24 20.36 -42.24 4.46
CA ALA A 24 20.30 -41.33 5.61
C ALA A 24 20.93 -39.96 5.28
N THR A 25 20.14 -38.90 5.45
CA THR A 25 20.52 -37.50 5.22
C THR A 25 21.52 -37.04 6.30
N GLN A 26 22.74 -36.69 5.90
CA GLN A 26 23.68 -35.96 6.75
C GLN A 26 23.18 -34.53 7.00
N ALA A 27 23.19 -34.10 8.25
CA ALA A 27 22.83 -32.73 8.63
C ALA A 27 23.84 -31.73 8.05
N LEU A 28 23.32 -30.68 7.40
CA LEU A 28 24.12 -29.58 6.89
C LEU A 28 24.72 -28.75 8.04
N PRO A 29 25.96 -28.24 7.90
CA PRO A 29 26.59 -27.40 8.91
C PRO A 29 25.81 -26.08 9.07
N THR A 30 25.54 -25.69 10.32
CA THR A 30 24.87 -24.44 10.66
C THR A 30 25.78 -23.26 10.38
N VAL A 31 25.44 -22.46 9.37
CA VAL A 31 26.10 -21.18 9.09
C VAL A 31 25.77 -20.22 10.24
N PRO A 32 26.77 -19.60 10.89
CA PRO A 32 26.53 -18.63 11.95
C PRO A 32 25.81 -17.41 11.38
N VAL A 33 24.64 -17.10 11.94
CA VAL A 33 23.88 -15.90 11.62
C VAL A 33 24.70 -14.68 12.09
N PRO A 34 25.07 -13.74 11.20
CA PRO A 34 25.78 -12.55 11.62
C PRO A 34 24.91 -11.72 12.58
N PRO A 35 25.50 -11.07 13.59
CA PRO A 35 24.74 -10.26 14.55
C PRO A 35 24.02 -9.13 13.82
N THR A 36 22.69 -9.10 13.97
CA THR A 36 21.84 -7.97 13.56
C THR A 36 22.39 -6.70 14.18
N SER A 37 22.96 -5.80 13.38
CA SER A 37 23.32 -4.48 13.87
C SER A 37 22.03 -3.76 14.24
N GLU A 38 21.83 -3.48 15.53
CA GLU A 38 20.83 -2.53 16.01
C GLU A 38 21.16 -1.16 15.39
N GLN A 39 20.57 -0.88 14.22
CA GLN A 39 20.48 0.48 13.74
C GLN A 39 19.58 1.21 14.72
N SER A 40 20.15 2.11 15.53
CA SER A 40 19.36 2.98 16.40
C SER A 40 18.42 3.77 15.50
N ILE A 41 17.14 3.37 15.50
CA ILE A 41 16.11 4.03 14.73
C ILE A 41 16.08 5.48 15.19
N LYS A 42 16.27 6.44 14.27
CA LYS A 42 16.10 7.87 14.57
C LYS A 42 14.59 8.16 14.73
N THR A 43 13.99 7.65 15.81
CA THR A 43 12.60 7.90 16.18
C THR A 43 12.35 9.33 16.65
N ASP A 44 13.38 10.14 16.86
CA ASP A 44 13.27 11.49 17.42
C ASP A 44 12.89 12.59 16.41
N GLN A 45 12.65 12.23 15.14
CA GLN A 45 12.18 13.22 14.17
C GLN A 45 10.67 13.41 14.30
N LYS A 46 10.30 14.60 14.77
CA LYS A 46 8.92 15.07 14.82
C LYS A 46 8.22 14.95 13.46
N LEU A 47 6.95 14.58 13.46
CA LEU A 47 6.12 14.44 12.27
C LEU A 47 5.66 15.80 11.73
N ARG A 48 5.34 15.84 10.43
CA ARG A 48 4.99 17.08 9.73
C ARG A 48 3.65 17.66 10.17
N TRP A 49 2.61 16.84 10.28
CA TRP A 49 1.25 17.30 10.61
C TRP A 49 0.79 16.76 11.96
N ALA A 50 0.30 17.64 12.84
CA ALA A 50 -0.46 17.20 14.00
C ALA A 50 -1.84 16.64 13.59
N PRO A 51 -2.44 15.73 14.38
CA PRO A 51 -3.83 15.37 14.26
C PRO A 51 -4.71 16.64 14.21
N PRO A 52 -5.84 16.61 13.50
CA PRO A 52 -6.77 17.73 13.52
C PRO A 52 -7.20 18.03 14.95
N LYS A 53 -7.47 19.30 15.24
CA LYS A 53 -8.14 19.65 16.49
C LYS A 53 -9.52 18.97 16.51
N ILE A 54 -9.74 18.11 17.49
CA ILE A 54 -11.02 17.43 17.70
C ILE A 54 -11.77 18.06 18.89
N GLU A 55 -13.08 18.18 18.77
CA GLU A 55 -13.94 18.81 19.78
C GLU A 55 -14.97 17.80 20.30
N ASN A 56 -14.90 17.48 21.59
CA ASN A 56 -15.74 16.47 22.25
C ASN A 56 -15.85 15.16 21.45
N PRO A 57 -14.71 14.51 21.13
CA PRO A 57 -14.70 13.38 20.22
C PRO A 57 -15.43 12.17 20.81
N ILE A 58 -16.09 11.40 19.93
CA ILE A 58 -16.60 10.07 20.26
C ILE A 58 -15.46 9.07 20.08
N THR A 59 -15.11 8.35 21.14
CA THR A 59 -14.12 7.26 21.06
C THR A 59 -14.80 5.94 20.73
N ILE A 60 -14.31 5.24 19.72
CA ILE A 60 -14.77 3.91 19.33
C ILE A 60 -13.60 2.94 19.44
N GLU A 61 -13.75 1.94 20.30
CA GLU A 61 -12.83 0.80 20.41
C GLU A 61 -13.22 -0.22 19.32
N LEU A 62 -12.32 -0.44 18.36
CA LEU A 62 -12.57 -1.37 17.26
C LEU A 62 -12.31 -2.81 17.70
N GLY A 63 -13.20 -3.73 17.30
CA GLY A 63 -12.98 -5.16 17.46
C GLY A 63 -11.84 -5.70 16.60
N GLU A 64 -11.44 -6.94 16.85
CA GLU A 64 -10.34 -7.63 16.13
C GLU A 64 -10.72 -8.09 14.72
N GLY A 65 -11.98 -8.47 14.50
CA GLY A 65 -12.45 -8.89 13.18
C GLY A 65 -12.77 -7.71 12.26
N PHE A 66 -13.54 -7.98 11.22
CA PHE A 66 -14.13 -6.92 10.40
C PHE A 66 -14.94 -5.95 11.25
N THR A 67 -14.76 -4.65 11.04
CA THR A 67 -15.57 -3.60 11.66
C THR A 67 -16.06 -2.63 10.61
N GLN A 68 -17.34 -2.27 10.69
CA GLN A 68 -17.92 -1.21 9.87
C GLN A 68 -18.60 -0.18 10.77
N ASN A 69 -18.18 1.07 10.64
CA ASN A 69 -18.68 2.17 11.43
C ASN A 69 -19.33 3.20 10.52
N ARG A 70 -20.61 3.49 10.76
CA ARG A 70 -21.34 4.59 10.11
C ARG A 70 -21.39 5.75 11.10
N LEU A 71 -20.70 6.82 10.75
CA LEU A 71 -20.40 7.95 11.63
C LEU A 71 -21.16 9.19 11.15
N ASP A 72 -21.45 10.09 12.08
CA ASP A 72 -22.07 11.39 11.81
C ASP A 72 -21.01 12.35 11.27
N VAL A 73 -21.27 12.94 10.10
CA VAL A 73 -20.36 13.89 9.42
C VAL A 73 -20.17 15.21 10.17
N ASP A 74 -20.97 15.48 11.20
CA ASP A 74 -20.84 16.66 12.06
C ASP A 74 -20.07 16.37 13.36
N LYS A 75 -19.60 15.14 13.58
CA LYS A 75 -18.91 14.71 14.80
C LYS A 75 -17.46 14.31 14.56
N ASP A 76 -16.64 14.51 15.59
CA ASP A 76 -15.24 14.11 15.60
C ASP A 76 -15.08 12.75 16.32
N TYR A 77 -14.13 11.94 15.87
CA TYR A 77 -13.96 10.57 16.31
C TYR A 77 -12.50 10.22 16.57
N ILE A 78 -12.29 9.42 17.61
CA ILE A 78 -11.05 8.68 17.83
C ILE A 78 -11.40 7.20 17.62
N LEU A 79 -10.82 6.57 16.60
CA LEU A 79 -10.99 5.14 16.37
C LEU A 79 -9.74 4.43 16.86
N LYS A 80 -9.89 3.62 17.90
CA LYS A 80 -8.78 2.86 18.48
C LYS A 80 -8.77 1.47 17.91
N LEU A 81 -7.69 1.14 17.22
CA LEU A 81 -7.41 -0.25 16.86
C LEU A 81 -7.18 -1.07 18.15
N PRO A 82 -7.48 -2.38 18.13
CA PRO A 82 -7.27 -3.23 19.31
C PRO A 82 -5.78 -3.24 19.71
N ALA A 83 -5.52 -3.44 21.00
CA ALA A 83 -4.16 -3.55 21.55
C ALA A 83 -3.40 -4.82 21.10
N LYS A 84 -4.03 -5.63 20.24
CA LYS A 84 -3.45 -6.79 19.58
C LYS A 84 -3.71 -6.70 18.08
N ARG A 85 -3.09 -7.58 17.31
CA ARG A 85 -3.30 -7.67 15.85
C ARG A 85 -4.80 -7.77 15.53
N LYS A 86 -5.31 -6.80 14.77
CA LYS A 86 -6.63 -6.85 14.13
C LYS A 86 -6.53 -7.77 12.91
N THR A 87 -7.41 -8.75 12.82
CA THR A 87 -7.51 -9.73 11.72
C THR A 87 -8.78 -9.46 10.88
N GLY A 88 -8.86 -8.27 10.29
CA GLY A 88 -10.00 -7.86 9.49
C GLY A 88 -9.95 -6.38 9.12
N ALA A 89 -10.75 -6.01 8.12
CA ALA A 89 -10.82 -4.63 7.63
C ALA A 89 -11.52 -3.69 8.62
N THR A 90 -11.18 -2.40 8.53
CA THR A 90 -11.94 -1.31 9.14
C THR A 90 -12.56 -0.45 8.05
N VAL A 91 -13.89 -0.47 7.97
CA VAL A 91 -14.68 0.41 7.10
C VAL A 91 -15.25 1.54 7.92
N VAL A 92 -15.03 2.77 7.47
CA VAL A 92 -15.55 3.99 8.08
C VAL A 92 -16.35 4.74 7.04
N VAL A 93 -17.62 5.00 7.32
CA VAL A 93 -18.52 5.76 6.45
C VAL A 93 -19.02 7.00 7.18
N GLY A 94 -18.67 8.21 6.74
CA GLY A 94 -19.00 9.46 7.45
C GLY A 94 -17.94 9.88 8.47
N GLY A 95 -18.26 10.86 9.33
CA GLY A 95 -17.32 11.43 10.30
C GLY A 95 -16.61 12.69 9.80
N ARG A 96 -16.41 13.67 10.70
CA ARG A 96 -15.79 14.97 10.40
C ARG A 96 -14.28 14.99 10.56
N ASN A 97 -13.79 14.75 11.77
CA ASN A 97 -12.37 14.57 12.00
C ASN A 97 -12.18 13.21 12.63
N ILE A 98 -11.34 12.38 12.02
CA ILE A 98 -11.11 11.00 12.46
C ILE A 98 -9.64 10.85 12.77
N VAL A 99 -9.32 10.35 13.97
CA VAL A 99 -7.96 10.06 14.39
C VAL A 99 -7.82 8.56 14.64
N ILE A 100 -6.84 7.95 13.94
CA ILE A 100 -6.36 6.58 14.17
C ILE A 100 -4.87 6.68 14.43
N MET A 101 -4.41 6.24 15.60
CA MET A 101 -3.00 6.29 15.99
C MET A 101 -2.56 4.94 16.55
N GLY A 102 -1.49 4.40 15.98
CA GLY A 102 -0.97 3.08 16.33
C GLY A 102 -1.93 1.95 15.95
N GLY A 103 -1.44 0.73 16.12
CA GLY A 103 -2.20 -0.49 15.85
C GLY A 103 -1.64 -1.29 14.69
N TYR A 104 -2.12 -2.53 14.60
CA TYR A 104 -1.64 -3.51 13.63
C TYR A 104 -2.81 -4.22 12.99
N ILE A 105 -2.89 -4.18 11.67
CA ILE A 105 -3.92 -4.84 10.86
C ILE A 105 -3.26 -5.90 9.96
N THR A 106 -3.88 -7.07 9.90
CA THR A 106 -3.69 -8.02 8.80
C THR A 106 -5.06 -8.48 8.29
N ILE A 107 -5.14 -8.85 7.02
CA ILE A 107 -6.35 -9.41 6.44
C ILE A 107 -6.13 -10.91 6.24
N PRO A 108 -6.92 -11.80 6.89
CA PRO A 108 -6.80 -13.24 6.68
C PRO A 108 -7.24 -13.61 5.25
N VAL A 109 -6.85 -14.81 4.79
CA VAL A 109 -7.42 -15.40 3.57
C VAL A 109 -8.94 -15.41 3.68
N MET A 110 -9.62 -14.82 2.70
CA MET A 110 -11.08 -14.79 2.64
C MET A 110 -11.59 -15.59 1.43
N SER A 111 -11.59 -16.93 1.52
CA SER A 111 -11.95 -17.83 0.41
C SER A 111 -13.39 -17.66 -0.09
N ASP A 112 -14.32 -17.34 0.81
CA ASP A 112 -15.76 -17.29 0.48
C ASP A 112 -16.33 -15.87 0.47
N GLN A 113 -15.53 -14.86 0.85
CA GLN A 113 -15.99 -13.47 0.90
C GLN A 113 -15.74 -12.76 -0.43
N LYS A 114 -16.84 -12.32 -1.04
CA LYS A 114 -16.83 -11.59 -2.32
C LYS A 114 -16.96 -10.09 -2.16
N ASP A 115 -17.28 -9.59 -0.96
CA ASP A 115 -17.39 -8.16 -0.72
C ASP A 115 -16.00 -7.51 -0.55
N ASP A 116 -15.68 -6.60 -1.46
CA ASP A 116 -14.46 -5.78 -1.45
C ASP A 116 -14.23 -5.06 -0.12
N ALA A 117 -15.28 -4.76 0.65
CA ALA A 117 -15.16 -4.13 1.96
C ALA A 117 -14.25 -4.90 2.91
N TYR A 118 -14.16 -6.23 2.76
CA TYR A 118 -13.28 -7.09 3.57
C TYR A 118 -11.83 -7.10 3.10
N ARG A 119 -11.55 -6.54 1.91
CA ARG A 119 -10.25 -6.57 1.23
C ARG A 119 -9.61 -5.18 1.13
N ARG A 120 -9.93 -4.31 2.09
CA ARG A 120 -9.33 -2.98 2.27
C ARG A 120 -9.01 -2.81 3.74
N ALA A 121 -7.73 -2.86 4.13
CA ALA A 121 -7.38 -2.89 5.55
C ALA A 121 -7.93 -1.67 6.31
N LEU A 122 -7.80 -0.48 5.71
CA LEU A 122 -8.56 0.71 6.07
C LEU A 122 -9.34 1.21 4.85
N TYR A 123 -10.65 1.47 5.03
CA TYR A 123 -11.48 2.08 4.00
C TYR A 123 -12.25 3.28 4.57
N PHE A 124 -12.00 4.45 4.02
CA PHE A 124 -12.69 5.70 4.40
C PHE A 124 -13.63 6.13 3.28
N ALA A 125 -14.93 6.19 3.56
CA ALA A 125 -15.94 6.60 2.61
C ALA A 125 -16.78 7.75 3.15
N LYS A 126 -17.08 8.76 2.32
CA LYS A 126 -17.97 9.88 2.68
C LYS A 126 -17.58 10.60 3.98
N THR A 127 -16.31 10.52 4.37
CA THR A 127 -15.78 11.31 5.48
C THR A 127 -15.61 12.75 5.01
N VAL A 128 -15.73 13.71 5.91
CA VAL A 128 -15.42 15.12 5.65
C VAL A 128 -14.22 15.54 6.50
N GLY A 129 -13.90 16.84 6.59
CA GLY A 129 -12.84 17.37 7.45
C GLY A 129 -11.47 16.70 7.25
N THR A 130 -10.88 16.14 8.31
CA THR A 130 -9.56 15.47 8.24
C THR A 130 -9.59 14.07 8.83
N VAL A 131 -9.17 13.08 8.04
CA VAL A 131 -8.80 11.74 8.51
C VAL A 131 -7.30 11.72 8.75
N HIS A 132 -6.88 11.39 9.95
CA HIS A 132 -5.47 11.30 10.35
C HIS A 132 -5.15 9.87 10.77
N VAL A 133 -4.23 9.23 10.03
CA VAL A 133 -3.74 7.87 10.28
C VAL A 133 -2.25 7.97 10.59
N GLU A 134 -1.86 7.56 11.79
CA GLU A 134 -0.48 7.66 12.26
C GLU A 134 0.02 6.34 12.83
N GLY A 135 1.23 5.91 12.50
CA GLY A 135 1.89 4.82 13.23
C GLY A 135 1.26 3.44 13.04
N VAL A 136 0.41 3.26 12.03
CA VAL A 136 -0.27 1.99 11.77
C VAL A 136 0.63 1.06 10.96
N LEU A 137 0.73 -0.19 11.42
CA LEU A 137 1.30 -1.31 10.66
C LEU A 137 0.16 -2.07 9.95
N ILE A 138 0.28 -2.24 8.64
CA ILE A 138 -0.56 -3.13 7.85
C ILE A 138 0.36 -4.16 7.18
N ASP A 139 0.07 -5.45 7.37
CA ASP A 139 0.83 -6.49 6.69
C ASP A 139 -0.03 -7.60 6.09
N ASN A 140 0.60 -8.40 5.24
CA ASN A 140 -0.01 -9.57 4.65
C ASN A 140 0.39 -10.89 5.33
N SER A 141 0.60 -10.90 6.65
CA SER A 141 0.84 -12.15 7.37
C SER A 141 -0.38 -13.10 7.34
N GLY A 142 -1.56 -12.58 7.01
CA GLY A 142 -2.77 -13.35 6.73
C GLY A 142 -2.85 -13.97 5.33
N ASN A 143 -1.86 -13.74 4.45
CA ASN A 143 -1.74 -14.33 3.11
C ASN A 143 -2.96 -14.11 2.20
N SER A 144 -3.50 -12.89 2.20
CA SER A 144 -4.70 -12.50 1.47
C SER A 144 -4.38 -11.43 0.42
N ASP A 145 -5.29 -11.28 -0.54
CA ASP A 145 -5.21 -10.21 -1.54
C ASP A 145 -6.11 -9.04 -1.11
N PHE A 146 -5.50 -7.89 -0.84
CA PHE A 146 -6.19 -6.70 -0.30
C PHE A 146 -5.39 -5.41 -0.50
N ASP A 147 -6.11 -4.28 -0.51
CA ASP A 147 -5.52 -2.93 -0.51
C ASP A 147 -5.18 -2.48 0.92
N GLY A 148 -4.10 -1.73 1.08
CA GLY A 148 -3.70 -1.13 2.36
C GLY A 148 -4.72 -0.08 2.83
N ILE A 149 -4.70 1.10 2.22
CA ILE A 149 -5.61 2.20 2.55
C ILE A 149 -6.38 2.61 1.29
N CYS A 150 -7.70 2.40 1.31
CA CYS A 150 -8.61 2.81 0.24
C CYS A 150 -9.43 4.04 0.69
N ILE A 151 -9.66 5.00 -0.22
CA ILE A 151 -10.34 6.26 0.10
C ILE A 151 -11.41 6.56 -0.96
N ASN A 152 -12.59 6.96 -0.48
CA ASN A 152 -13.74 7.43 -1.24
C ASN A 152 -14.38 8.61 -0.49
N ALA A 153 -13.61 9.66 -0.31
CA ALA A 153 -13.93 10.79 0.55
C ALA A 153 -13.50 12.11 -0.09
N PRO A 154 -14.15 12.52 -1.21
CA PRO A 154 -13.75 13.70 -1.99
C PRO A 154 -13.80 15.03 -1.22
N GLU A 155 -14.45 15.05 -0.05
CA GLU A 155 -14.55 16.23 0.82
C GLU A 155 -13.52 16.25 1.96
N ALA A 156 -12.82 15.13 2.23
CA ALA A 156 -11.86 15.00 3.32
C ALA A 156 -10.42 15.20 2.89
N ILE A 157 -9.63 15.79 3.79
CA ILE A 157 -8.18 15.68 3.79
C ILE A 157 -7.83 14.33 4.44
N VAL A 158 -6.97 13.53 3.82
CA VAL A 158 -6.46 12.29 4.41
C VAL A 158 -4.96 12.43 4.62
N GLN A 159 -4.56 12.36 5.89
CA GLN A 159 -3.18 12.45 6.35
C GLN A 159 -2.72 11.06 6.79
N ILE A 160 -1.64 10.56 6.20
CA ILE A 160 -1.03 9.28 6.52
C ILE A 160 0.42 9.56 6.93
N GLN A 161 0.77 9.25 8.17
CA GLN A 161 2.12 9.51 8.66
C GLN A 161 2.71 8.36 9.45
N ASN A 162 4.01 8.15 9.27
CA ASN A 162 4.78 7.15 10.00
C ASN A 162 4.16 5.73 9.92
N CYS A 163 3.61 5.39 8.75
CA CYS A 163 2.91 4.14 8.52
C CYS A 163 3.81 3.13 7.80
N ARG A 164 3.57 1.84 8.06
CA ARG A 164 4.26 0.73 7.40
C ARG A 164 3.23 -0.21 6.79
N ILE A 165 3.27 -0.40 5.48
CA ILE A 165 2.30 -1.22 4.74
C ILE A 165 3.05 -2.22 3.87
N ILE A 166 3.17 -3.47 4.32
CA ILE A 166 4.15 -4.41 3.75
C ILE A 166 3.53 -5.74 3.30
N GLY A 167 4.16 -6.36 2.30
CA GLY A 167 3.81 -7.72 1.89
C GLY A 167 2.56 -7.83 1.03
N LEU A 168 1.97 -6.74 0.54
CA LEU A 168 0.69 -6.82 -0.16
C LEU A 168 0.80 -7.66 -1.45
N THR A 169 -0.18 -8.53 -1.69
CA THR A 169 -0.20 -9.43 -2.86
C THR A 169 -1.50 -9.30 -3.62
N GLY A 170 -1.44 -8.97 -4.91
CA GLY A 170 -2.60 -8.84 -5.78
C GLY A 170 -2.22 -8.96 -7.25
N PHE A 171 -3.21 -8.80 -8.11
CA PHE A 171 -3.06 -8.88 -9.57
C PHE A 171 -4.26 -8.27 -10.29
N TYR A 172 -4.08 -7.92 -11.56
CA TYR A 172 -5.05 -7.15 -12.37
C TYR A 172 -6.42 -7.81 -12.58
N THR A 173 -6.47 -9.13 -12.82
CA THR A 173 -7.76 -9.82 -13.04
C THR A 173 -8.44 -10.26 -11.75
N GLY A 174 -7.82 -9.99 -10.61
CA GLY A 174 -8.33 -10.35 -9.29
C GLY A 174 -8.43 -9.12 -8.41
N PHE A 175 -8.01 -9.27 -7.16
CA PHE A 175 -7.96 -8.14 -6.24
C PHE A 175 -6.66 -7.37 -6.44
N HIS A 176 -6.81 -6.05 -6.48
CA HIS A 176 -5.70 -5.14 -6.42
C HIS A 176 -5.05 -5.20 -5.03
N SER A 177 -3.86 -4.62 -4.94
CA SER A 177 -3.08 -4.60 -3.71
C SER A 177 -2.26 -3.33 -3.70
N ASP A 178 -3.02 -2.25 -3.66
CA ASP A 178 -2.53 -0.90 -3.68
C ASP A 178 -2.15 -0.51 -2.24
N ILE A 179 -0.97 0.08 -2.06
CA ILE A 179 -0.56 0.57 -0.73
C ILE A 179 -1.50 1.68 -0.27
N VAL A 180 -1.75 2.66 -1.15
CA VAL A 180 -2.77 3.71 -0.96
C VAL A 180 -3.51 3.95 -2.27
N GLN A 181 -4.84 3.96 -2.21
CA GLN A 181 -5.72 4.15 -3.37
C GLN A 181 -6.89 5.10 -3.05
N PRO A 182 -6.83 6.39 -3.44
CA PRO A 182 -7.97 7.31 -3.40
C PRO A 182 -9.01 7.06 -4.51
N TRP A 183 -9.48 5.83 -4.61
CA TRP A 183 -10.38 5.31 -5.64
C TRP A 183 -11.63 6.17 -5.92
N GLY A 184 -12.33 6.57 -4.86
CA GLY A 184 -13.54 7.39 -4.95
C GLY A 184 -13.28 8.90 -4.76
N GLY A 185 -12.00 9.30 -4.77
CA GLY A 185 -11.58 10.68 -4.60
C GLY A 185 -11.20 11.04 -3.16
N VAL A 186 -10.49 12.17 -3.06
CA VAL A 186 -9.99 12.77 -1.82
C VAL A 186 -9.79 14.27 -2.05
N LYS A 187 -10.11 15.12 -1.07
CA LYS A 187 -9.88 16.57 -1.21
C LYS A 187 -8.39 16.87 -1.29
N GLU A 188 -7.61 16.25 -0.40
CA GLU A 188 -6.17 16.36 -0.34
C GLU A 188 -5.59 15.11 0.32
N LEU A 189 -4.63 14.47 -0.34
CA LEU A 189 -3.86 13.37 0.22
C LEU A 189 -2.51 13.89 0.72
N ARG A 190 -2.20 13.65 1.98
CA ARG A 190 -0.91 14.00 2.60
C ARG A 190 -0.24 12.74 3.12
N ILE A 191 0.96 12.45 2.62
CA ILE A 191 1.77 11.30 3.03
C ILE A 191 3.13 11.82 3.49
N ASP A 192 3.52 11.49 4.72
CA ASP A 192 4.87 11.75 5.23
C ASP A 192 5.37 10.54 6.01
N ARG A 193 6.55 9.99 5.67
CA ARG A 193 7.07 8.75 6.29
C ARG A 193 6.13 7.57 6.06
N LEU A 194 6.14 7.06 4.83
CA LEU A 194 5.45 5.83 4.47
C LEU A 194 6.43 4.86 3.85
N THR A 195 6.61 3.72 4.50
CA THR A 195 7.32 2.58 3.89
C THR A 195 6.30 1.56 3.44
N GLY A 196 6.42 1.06 2.21
CA GLY A 196 5.59 -0.07 1.81
C GLY A 196 6.14 -1.02 0.76
N SER A 197 5.52 -2.20 0.69
CA SER A 197 5.86 -3.22 -0.29
C SER A 197 4.64 -3.96 -0.78
N THR A 198 4.62 -4.19 -2.08
CA THR A 198 3.49 -4.77 -2.82
C THR A 198 4.02 -5.52 -4.02
N ASN A 199 3.35 -6.58 -4.44
CA ASN A 199 3.64 -7.21 -5.73
C ASN A 199 2.87 -6.57 -6.89
N TYR A 200 2.00 -5.57 -6.67
CA TYR A 200 1.09 -5.02 -7.68
C TYR A 200 1.18 -3.50 -7.85
N GLN A 201 0.66 -2.66 -6.95
CA GLN A 201 0.79 -1.20 -7.08
C GLN A 201 1.07 -0.54 -5.73
N GLY A 202 1.78 0.59 -5.75
CA GLY A 202 2.03 1.39 -4.56
C GLY A 202 0.94 2.44 -4.38
N LEU A 203 1.15 3.60 -5.00
CA LEU A 203 0.22 4.72 -4.98
C LEU A 203 -0.62 4.72 -6.27
N GLN A 204 -1.86 4.26 -6.17
CA GLN A 204 -2.81 4.31 -7.28
C GLN A 204 -3.59 5.64 -7.23
N LEU A 205 -2.96 6.70 -7.72
CA LEU A 205 -3.49 8.06 -7.71
C LEU A 205 -4.21 8.42 -9.02
N GLU A 206 -4.52 7.48 -9.90
CA GLU A 206 -5.41 7.78 -11.03
C GLU A 206 -6.74 8.38 -10.52
N PRO A 207 -7.21 9.54 -11.05
CA PRO A 207 -8.51 10.10 -10.69
C PRO A 207 -9.63 9.28 -11.36
N GLY A 208 -9.85 8.07 -10.82
CA GLY A 208 -10.75 7.04 -11.35
C GLY A 208 -12.22 7.43 -11.20
N LEU A 209 -12.84 7.06 -10.07
CA LEU A 209 -14.28 7.27 -9.85
C LEU A 209 -14.62 8.58 -9.13
N GLY A 210 -13.62 9.29 -8.61
CA GLY A 210 -13.82 10.58 -7.96
C GLY A 210 -12.62 11.51 -8.10
N PRO A 211 -12.80 12.80 -7.80
CA PRO A 211 -11.75 13.79 -7.92
C PRO A 211 -10.70 13.61 -6.82
N ILE A 212 -9.43 13.80 -7.18
CA ILE A 212 -8.34 14.02 -6.24
C ILE A 212 -8.02 15.51 -6.33
N GLY A 213 -8.12 16.26 -5.24
CA GLY A 213 -7.89 17.71 -5.26
C GLY A 213 -6.41 18.07 -5.28
N SER A 214 -5.58 17.38 -4.48
CA SER A 214 -4.11 17.44 -4.52
C SER A 214 -3.49 16.24 -3.80
N ALA A 215 -2.20 15.98 -4.07
CA ALA A 215 -1.42 14.99 -3.31
C ALA A 215 -0.02 15.52 -2.96
N GLU A 216 0.34 15.48 -1.68
CA GLU A 216 1.68 15.76 -1.16
C GLU A 216 2.27 14.47 -0.60
N ILE A 217 3.40 14.02 -1.16
CA ILE A 217 4.08 12.79 -0.77
C ILE A 217 5.52 13.13 -0.40
N SER A 218 5.86 12.90 0.85
CA SER A 218 7.18 13.18 1.39
C SER A 218 7.74 11.99 2.17
N HIS A 219 9.06 11.79 2.11
CA HIS A 219 9.76 10.75 2.86
C HIS A 219 9.08 9.38 2.72
N ALA A 220 8.92 8.92 1.48
CA ALA A 220 8.23 7.67 1.19
C ALA A 220 9.14 6.71 0.42
N ASP A 221 9.09 5.43 0.77
CA ASP A 221 9.85 4.40 0.07
C ASP A 221 8.98 3.17 -0.21
N PHE A 222 9.06 2.71 -1.47
CA PHE A 222 8.25 1.60 -1.93
C PHE A 222 9.10 0.56 -2.66
N LYS A 223 8.77 -0.72 -2.48
CA LYS A 223 9.47 -1.80 -3.20
C LYS A 223 8.50 -2.80 -3.80
N PHE A 224 8.80 -3.21 -5.03
CA PHE A 224 8.10 -4.33 -5.63
C PHE A 224 8.51 -5.66 -5.00
N LEU A 225 7.52 -6.50 -4.76
CA LEU A 225 7.69 -7.92 -4.48
C LEU A 225 7.54 -8.72 -5.79
N PRO A 226 8.13 -9.93 -5.88
CA PRO A 226 7.91 -10.82 -7.01
C PRO A 226 6.41 -11.06 -7.27
N ASN A 227 6.02 -11.08 -8.55
CA ASN A 227 4.64 -11.34 -8.98
C ASN A 227 4.69 -12.31 -10.16
N SER A 228 4.15 -13.51 -9.99
CA SER A 228 4.07 -14.55 -11.03
C SER A 228 2.93 -14.33 -12.02
N HIS A 229 1.92 -13.53 -11.64
CA HIS A 229 0.74 -13.28 -12.46
C HIS A 229 0.96 -12.15 -13.47
N GLN A 230 1.83 -11.19 -13.14
CA GLN A 230 2.06 -10.01 -13.96
C GLN A 230 3.52 -9.59 -13.99
N LYS A 231 4.00 -9.32 -15.21
CA LYS A 231 5.36 -8.84 -15.45
C LYS A 231 5.51 -7.33 -15.25
N THR A 232 4.41 -6.58 -15.39
CA THR A 232 4.42 -5.10 -15.35
C THR A 232 3.22 -4.59 -14.56
N SER A 233 3.50 -3.55 -13.77
CA SER A 233 2.53 -2.76 -13.01
C SER A 233 3.21 -1.44 -12.60
N TYR A 234 2.48 -0.54 -11.93
CA TYR A 234 2.98 0.78 -11.59
C TYR A 234 3.03 0.96 -10.08
N MET A 235 4.22 1.27 -9.57
CA MET A 235 4.42 1.64 -8.17
C MET A 235 3.75 2.98 -7.87
N ILE A 236 3.75 3.92 -8.82
CA ILE A 236 3.08 5.21 -8.69
C ILE A 236 2.31 5.48 -9.98
N TRP A 237 1.00 5.69 -9.89
CA TRP A 237 0.15 6.01 -11.04
C TRP A 237 -0.55 7.35 -10.81
N LEU A 238 -0.32 8.33 -11.67
CA LEU A 238 -0.73 9.73 -11.44
C LEU A 238 -1.89 10.21 -12.30
N THR A 239 -1.95 9.76 -13.56
CA THR A 239 -2.89 10.31 -14.55
C THR A 239 -3.91 9.28 -14.96
N LYS A 240 -4.92 9.70 -15.72
CA LYS A 240 -5.69 8.75 -16.53
C LYS A 240 -4.79 8.02 -17.54
N LYS A 241 -5.30 6.93 -18.13
CA LYS A 241 -4.61 6.15 -19.17
C LYS A 241 -4.22 6.93 -20.43
N ASP A 242 -4.86 8.07 -20.69
CA ASP A 242 -4.48 8.94 -21.82
C ASP A 242 -3.40 9.98 -21.46
N GLY A 243 -2.91 9.95 -20.21
CA GLY A 243 -1.93 10.92 -19.70
C GLY A 243 -2.56 12.23 -19.22
N SER A 244 -3.88 12.38 -19.28
CA SER A 244 -4.55 13.58 -18.73
C SER A 244 -4.47 13.56 -17.20
N LEU A 245 -3.90 14.63 -16.65
CA LEU A 245 -3.82 14.86 -15.21
C LEU A 245 -4.83 15.92 -14.80
N ALA A 246 -5.47 15.71 -13.65
CA ALA A 246 -6.52 16.61 -13.19
C ALA A 246 -6.12 17.49 -11.99
N TYR A 247 -4.96 17.27 -11.35
CA TYR A 247 -4.67 17.89 -10.05
C TYR A 247 -3.18 18.00 -9.69
N PRO A 248 -2.80 18.89 -8.75
CA PRO A 248 -1.41 19.08 -8.33
C PRO A 248 -0.86 17.90 -7.52
N VAL A 249 0.39 17.53 -7.80
CA VAL A 249 1.14 16.50 -7.05
C VAL A 249 2.51 17.03 -6.70
N SER A 250 2.99 16.80 -5.47
CA SER A 250 4.37 17.10 -5.08
C SER A 250 5.05 15.90 -4.42
N PHE A 251 6.30 15.67 -4.81
CA PHE A 251 7.20 14.67 -4.24
C PHE A 251 8.39 15.32 -3.54
N GLU A 252 8.76 14.79 -2.38
CA GLU A 252 9.97 15.13 -1.65
C GLU A 252 10.55 13.85 -1.06
N ASP A 253 11.79 13.49 -1.42
CA ASP A 253 12.43 12.27 -0.90
C ASP A 253 11.57 11.00 -1.07
N VAL A 254 11.13 10.76 -2.30
CA VAL A 254 10.35 9.56 -2.66
C VAL A 254 11.22 8.58 -3.41
N TYR A 255 11.26 7.33 -2.92
CA TYR A 255 12.11 6.27 -3.43
C TYR A 255 11.29 5.06 -3.89
N VAL A 256 11.69 4.44 -4.99
CA VAL A 256 11.09 3.21 -5.48
C VAL A 256 12.16 2.19 -5.82
N ILE A 257 11.95 0.94 -5.42
CA ILE A 257 12.72 -0.21 -5.89
C ILE A 257 11.89 -0.92 -6.97
N PRO A 258 12.29 -0.80 -8.24
CA PRO A 258 11.61 -1.47 -9.33
C PRO A 258 11.62 -2.99 -9.20
N ARG A 259 10.75 -3.65 -9.95
CA ARG A 259 10.84 -5.09 -10.16
C ARG A 259 12.11 -5.40 -10.95
N GLU A 260 12.65 -6.60 -10.76
CA GLU A 260 13.73 -7.10 -11.60
C GLU A 260 13.36 -6.97 -13.09
N GLY A 261 14.23 -6.32 -13.86
CA GLY A 261 14.03 -6.06 -15.29
C GLY A 261 13.23 -4.79 -15.63
N GLN A 262 12.77 -4.01 -14.64
CA GLN A 262 12.18 -2.68 -14.86
C GLN A 262 13.11 -1.57 -14.35
N THR A 263 13.09 -0.42 -15.01
CA THR A 263 13.66 0.83 -14.46
C THR A 263 12.61 1.60 -13.67
N ALA A 264 13.02 2.55 -12.81
CA ALA A 264 12.07 3.43 -12.13
C ALA A 264 11.11 4.14 -13.11
N GLY A 265 11.62 4.60 -14.26
CA GLY A 265 10.82 5.24 -15.30
C GLY A 265 9.75 4.36 -15.93
N GLN A 266 9.88 3.03 -15.85
CA GLN A 266 8.87 2.06 -16.29
C GLN A 266 7.89 1.67 -15.18
N THR A 267 8.21 1.96 -13.92
CA THR A 267 7.35 1.66 -12.76
C THR A 267 6.41 2.78 -12.38
N VAL A 268 6.44 3.91 -13.06
CA VAL A 268 5.55 5.03 -12.80
C VAL A 268 4.61 5.26 -13.98
N TRP A 269 3.45 5.85 -13.75
CA TRP A 269 2.53 6.28 -14.80
C TRP A 269 2.21 7.78 -14.68
N PRO A 270 2.39 8.59 -15.74
CA PRO A 270 2.91 8.25 -17.07
C PRO A 270 4.37 7.73 -17.04
N HIS A 271 4.68 6.68 -17.79
CA HIS A 271 6.03 6.11 -17.90
C HIS A 271 6.85 6.77 -19.01
N VAL A 272 8.15 6.42 -19.08
CA VAL A 272 9.13 6.99 -20.04
C VAL A 272 8.86 6.69 -21.51
N GLU A 273 8.04 5.68 -21.83
CA GLU A 273 7.74 5.28 -23.21
C GLU A 273 6.41 5.88 -23.72
N MET A 274 5.74 6.70 -22.91
CA MET A 274 4.54 7.42 -23.31
C MET A 274 4.87 8.55 -24.31
N PRO A 275 3.85 9.16 -24.97
CA PRO A 275 4.06 10.36 -25.77
C PRO A 275 4.70 11.49 -24.96
N GLN A 276 5.65 12.21 -25.57
CA GLN A 276 6.46 13.24 -24.91
C GLN A 276 5.65 14.34 -24.19
N ALA A 277 4.42 14.60 -24.65
CA ALA A 277 3.52 15.57 -24.02
C ALA A 277 3.15 15.22 -22.57
N VAL A 278 3.28 13.95 -22.16
CA VAL A 278 2.89 13.46 -20.83
C VAL A 278 3.94 12.55 -20.19
N ALA A 279 4.89 12.02 -20.96
CA ALA A 279 5.85 11.04 -20.51
C ALA A 279 6.70 11.49 -19.32
N ALA A 280 7.06 10.52 -18.49
CA ALA A 280 8.13 10.70 -17.53
C ALA A 280 9.48 10.89 -18.25
N VAL A 281 10.40 11.60 -17.61
CA VAL A 281 11.80 11.70 -18.00
C VAL A 281 12.63 11.11 -16.88
N GLN A 282 13.45 10.12 -17.23
CA GLN A 282 14.42 9.51 -16.32
C GLN A 282 15.84 10.06 -16.61
N ASN A 283 16.48 10.64 -15.61
CA ASN A 283 17.87 11.09 -15.64
C ASN A 283 18.67 10.34 -14.55
N GLY A 284 19.45 9.34 -14.96
CA GLY A 284 20.07 8.42 -14.02
C GLY A 284 19.01 7.68 -13.19
N LYS A 285 19.02 7.90 -11.88
CA LYS A 285 18.06 7.29 -10.94
C LYS A 285 16.81 8.14 -10.71
N GLU A 286 16.78 9.38 -11.18
CA GLU A 286 15.69 10.31 -10.90
C GLU A 286 14.66 10.30 -12.02
N VAL A 287 13.38 10.26 -11.65
CA VAL A 287 12.23 10.29 -12.56
C VAL A 287 11.40 11.54 -12.28
N SER A 288 11.03 12.25 -13.35
CA SER A 288 10.29 13.52 -13.29
C SER A 288 9.25 13.60 -14.41
N TRP A 289 8.34 14.58 -14.36
CA TRP A 289 7.34 14.84 -15.41
C TRP A 289 7.38 16.28 -15.90
N PRO A 290 8.45 16.70 -16.60
CA PRO A 290 8.66 18.11 -16.93
C PRO A 290 7.59 18.70 -17.84
N ALA A 291 6.87 17.89 -18.63
CA ALA A 291 5.74 18.36 -19.44
C ALA A 291 4.48 18.63 -18.60
N LEU A 292 4.31 17.93 -17.48
CA LEU A 292 3.18 18.06 -16.56
C LEU A 292 3.54 19.01 -15.41
N LYS A 293 3.46 20.32 -15.65
CA LYS A 293 3.90 21.37 -14.71
C LYS A 293 3.22 21.37 -13.33
N ILE A 294 2.09 20.68 -13.21
CA ILE A 294 1.36 20.52 -11.95
C ILE A 294 1.94 19.39 -11.06
N ILE A 295 2.83 18.54 -11.61
CA ILE A 295 3.65 17.61 -10.84
C ILE A 295 4.97 18.30 -10.50
N LYS A 296 5.34 18.28 -9.22
CA LYS A 296 6.58 18.84 -8.69
C LYS A 296 7.40 17.76 -7.98
N GLY A 297 8.72 17.90 -7.99
CA GLY A 297 9.62 16.95 -7.35
C GLY A 297 9.98 15.75 -8.22
N LEU A 298 10.61 14.77 -7.60
CA LEU A 298 11.24 13.63 -8.25
C LEU A 298 10.91 12.33 -7.51
N VAL A 299 10.92 11.22 -8.25
CA VAL A 299 10.95 9.86 -7.71
C VAL A 299 12.32 9.26 -7.99
N THR A 300 12.98 8.70 -6.98
CA THR A 300 14.34 8.18 -7.08
C THR A 300 14.36 6.66 -7.06
N GLU A 301 15.12 6.05 -7.96
CA GLU A 301 15.35 4.60 -7.99
C GLU A 301 16.29 4.16 -6.86
N GLY A 302 15.86 3.19 -6.07
CA GLY A 302 16.64 2.55 -5.02
C GLY A 302 16.06 2.73 -3.61
N THR A 303 16.92 2.61 -2.60
CA THR A 303 16.58 2.81 -1.20
C THR A 303 16.94 4.23 -0.75
N PRO A 304 16.22 4.82 0.21
CA PRO A 304 16.66 6.07 0.81
C PRO A 304 18.06 5.92 1.47
N PRO A 305 18.92 6.95 1.46
CA PRO A 305 20.28 6.87 2.01
C PRO A 305 20.37 6.47 3.49
N GLY A 306 19.31 6.67 4.26
CA GLY A 306 19.22 6.32 5.68
C GLY A 306 18.53 4.98 5.98
N GLY A 307 18.15 4.21 4.97
CA GLY A 307 17.25 3.05 5.11
C GLY A 307 15.79 3.41 4.88
N GLU A 308 14.88 2.47 5.16
CA GLU A 308 13.43 2.67 5.07
C GLU A 308 13.00 3.87 5.95
N PHE A 309 12.03 4.68 5.52
CA PHE A 309 11.57 5.84 6.31
C PHE A 309 10.80 5.45 7.57
N VAL A 310 10.14 4.28 7.53
CA VAL A 310 9.46 3.66 8.66
C VAL A 310 9.98 2.23 8.81
N PRO A 311 11.16 2.02 9.44
CA PRO A 311 11.72 0.70 9.68
C PRO A 311 10.80 -0.20 10.51
N GLU A 312 11.11 -1.50 10.54
CA GLU A 312 10.44 -2.44 11.43
C GLU A 312 10.52 -1.99 12.89
N GLY A 313 9.42 -2.16 13.64
CA GLY A 313 9.31 -1.74 15.03
C GLY A 313 8.91 -0.28 15.23
N VAL A 314 8.92 0.57 14.20
CA VAL A 314 8.47 1.97 14.32
C VAL A 314 6.95 2.08 14.40
N ALA A 315 6.24 1.49 13.44
CA ALA A 315 4.78 1.45 13.41
C ALA A 315 4.24 0.15 14.04
N GLY A 316 3.01 0.18 14.56
CA GLY A 316 2.33 -1.01 15.09
C GLY A 316 1.72 -0.84 16.48
N LEU A 317 1.65 -1.94 17.23
CA LEU A 317 0.95 -2.01 18.52
C LEU A 317 1.57 -1.13 19.62
N ASN A 318 2.89 -0.95 19.59
CA ASN A 318 3.62 -0.17 20.59
C ASN A 318 3.96 1.23 20.07
N TYR A 319 3.19 1.72 19.11
CA TYR A 319 3.45 3.01 18.50
C TYR A 319 3.32 4.15 19.52
N HIS A 320 4.32 5.02 19.54
CA HIS A 320 4.28 6.28 20.25
C HIS A 320 4.62 7.40 19.27
N SER A 321 3.77 8.42 19.21
CA SER A 321 4.04 9.58 18.38
C SER A 321 5.34 10.27 18.83
N PRO A 322 6.25 10.62 17.92
CA PRO A 322 7.42 11.44 18.24
C PRO A 322 7.05 12.93 18.42
N GLY A 323 5.75 13.23 18.41
CA GLY A 323 5.22 14.58 18.39
C GLY A 323 5.37 15.22 17.01
N TYR A 324 5.02 16.50 16.95
CA TYR A 324 4.83 17.20 15.69
C TYR A 324 5.75 18.41 15.63
N THR A 325 6.25 18.67 14.43
CA THR A 325 6.91 19.94 14.14
C THR A 325 5.91 21.03 14.52
N SER A 326 6.37 22.02 15.28
CA SER A 326 5.55 23.19 15.59
C SER A 326 5.37 23.93 14.26
N THR A 327 4.40 23.52 13.48
CA THR A 327 4.01 24.25 12.28
C THR A 327 3.34 25.54 12.77
N LYS A 328 3.95 26.66 12.36
CA LYS A 328 3.41 28.01 12.53
C LYS A 328 2.12 28.17 11.75
#